data_AF-A0A0R3SLV8-F1
#
_entry.id   AF-A0A0R3SLV8-F1
#
_cell.length_a   1.000
_cell.length_b   1.000
_cell.length_c   1.000
_cell.angle_alpha   90.00
_cell.angle_beta   90.00
_cell.angle_gamma   90.00
#
_symmetry.space_group_name_H-M   'P 1'
#
loop_
_entity.id
_entity.type
_entity.pdbx_description
1 polymer ?
#
loop_
_entity_poly.entity_id
_entity_poly.type
_entity_poly.pdbx_seq_one_letter_code
_entity_poly.pdbx_strand_id
1 'polypeptide(L)'
;MLMATGSPSNTGYNTSVGARGSQLSGGQKQRIAIARALIRKPKLLLLDEATSALDNESERIVQAALDDAMAKGDRTCLVVAHRLTTVEKCDVIVVLQDGQRVEYGNPSTLMASKGVFYTLHNVDAAVK
;
A
#
# COMPACT_ATOMS: atom_id res chain seq x y z
N MET A 1 -15.28 -22.87 -43.97
CA MET A 1 -14.22 -21.90 -44.31
C MET A 1 -14.67 -20.52 -43.85
N LEU A 2 -14.36 -20.15 -42.60
CA LEU A 2 -13.97 -18.79 -42.23
C LEU A 2 -13.13 -18.94 -40.97
N MET A 3 -11.83 -18.71 -41.12
CA MET A 3 -10.86 -18.84 -40.05
C MET A 3 -11.07 -17.68 -39.07
N ALA A 4 -11.35 -17.98 -37.81
CA ALA A 4 -11.23 -17.02 -36.73
C ALA A 4 -9.74 -16.74 -36.50
N THR A 5 -9.21 -15.77 -37.23
CA THR A 5 -7.90 -15.18 -36.97
C THR A 5 -7.96 -14.46 -35.63
N GLY A 6 -7.51 -15.12 -34.56
CA GLY A 6 -7.25 -14.46 -33.28
C GLY A 6 -6.13 -13.44 -33.44
N SER A 7 -6.49 -12.18 -33.67
CA SER A 7 -5.57 -11.05 -33.53
C SER A 7 -5.40 -10.70 -32.05
N PRO A 8 -4.19 -10.34 -31.58
CA PRO A 8 -3.99 -9.88 -30.21
C PRO A 8 -4.65 -8.51 -30.08
N SER A 9 -5.86 -8.46 -29.53
CA SER A 9 -6.58 -7.21 -29.28
C SER A 9 -5.96 -6.47 -28.09
N ASN A 10 -4.81 -5.83 -28.30
CA ASN A 10 -4.22 -4.91 -27.33
C ASN A 10 -5.03 -3.60 -27.30
N THR A 11 -6.17 -3.63 -26.60
CA THR A 11 -7.06 -2.46 -26.46
C THR A 11 -6.60 -1.50 -25.36
N GLY A 12 -5.47 -1.77 -24.70
CA GLY A 12 -4.86 -0.89 -23.69
C GLY A 12 -5.87 -0.53 -22.59
N TYR A 13 -6.03 0.77 -22.31
CA TYR A 13 -6.99 1.27 -21.33
C TYR A 13 -8.46 1.00 -21.67
N ASN A 14 -8.79 0.68 -22.92
CA ASN A 14 -10.16 0.36 -23.35
C ASN A 14 -10.53 -1.12 -23.10
N THR A 15 -9.62 -1.91 -22.51
CA THR A 15 -9.88 -3.32 -22.18
C THR A 15 -11.06 -3.42 -21.21
N SER A 16 -12.11 -4.13 -21.61
CA SER A 16 -13.22 -4.43 -20.72
C SER A 16 -12.76 -5.33 -19.57
N VAL A 17 -13.09 -4.97 -18.34
CA VAL A 17 -12.67 -5.71 -17.13
C VAL A 17 -13.76 -6.66 -16.60
N GLY A 18 -14.90 -6.75 -17.28
CA GLY A 18 -16.08 -7.51 -16.84
C GLY A 18 -16.78 -6.91 -15.61
N ALA A 19 -17.90 -7.50 -15.20
CA ALA A 19 -18.67 -7.03 -14.05
C ALA A 19 -17.84 -7.12 -12.76
N ARG A 20 -17.76 -6.02 -11.99
CA ARG A 20 -16.92 -5.92 -10.77
C ARG A 20 -15.44 -6.33 -11.00
N GLY A 21 -14.94 -6.11 -12.21
CA GLY A 21 -13.56 -6.45 -12.57
C GLY A 21 -13.31 -7.96 -12.63
N SER A 22 -14.31 -8.80 -12.93
CA SER A 22 -14.19 -10.26 -12.93
C SER A 22 -13.04 -10.82 -13.79
N GLN A 23 -12.55 -10.06 -14.76
CA GLN A 23 -11.44 -10.46 -15.63
C GLN A 23 -10.04 -10.05 -15.11
N LEU A 24 -9.97 -9.41 -13.93
CA LEU A 24 -8.73 -8.97 -13.31
C LEU A 24 -8.36 -9.86 -12.12
N SER A 25 -7.07 -10.15 -11.97
CA SER A 25 -6.54 -10.76 -10.74
C SER A 25 -6.66 -9.79 -9.55
N GLY A 26 -6.56 -10.30 -8.32
CA GLY A 26 -6.57 -9.48 -7.10
C GLY A 26 -5.53 -8.35 -7.15
N GLY A 27 -4.29 -8.69 -7.48
CA GLY A 27 -3.22 -7.70 -7.61
C GLY A 27 -3.40 -6.70 -8.76
N GLN A 28 -4.04 -7.08 -9.87
CA GLN A 28 -4.42 -6.12 -10.91
C GLN A 28 -5.48 -5.13 -10.42
N LYS A 29 -6.52 -5.60 -9.72
CA LYS A 29 -7.54 -4.72 -9.12
C LYS A 29 -6.92 -3.75 -8.12
N GLN A 30 -6.00 -4.23 -7.29
CA GLN A 30 -5.33 -3.42 -6.28
C GLN A 30 -4.46 -2.33 -6.92
N ARG A 31 -3.63 -2.67 -7.93
CA ARG A 31 -2.85 -1.68 -8.68
C ARG A 31 -3.71 -0.59 -9.32
N ILE A 32 -4.84 -0.98 -9.92
CA ILE A 32 -5.78 -0.02 -10.51
C ILE A 32 -6.41 0.86 -9.42
N ALA A 33 -6.76 0.30 -8.26
CA ALA A 33 -7.31 1.08 -7.15
C ALA A 33 -6.30 2.12 -6.62
N ILE A 34 -5.04 1.72 -6.45
CA ILE A 34 -3.96 2.62 -6.01
C ILE A 34 -3.72 3.72 -7.06
N ALA A 35 -3.60 3.35 -8.33
CA ALA A 35 -3.43 4.32 -9.41
C ALA A 35 -4.58 5.34 -9.44
N ARG A 36 -5.83 4.88 -9.30
CA ARG A 36 -7.02 5.75 -9.20
C ARG A 36 -6.96 6.69 -7.99
N ALA A 37 -6.50 6.21 -6.84
CA ALA A 37 -6.35 7.03 -5.65
C ALA A 37 -5.28 8.12 -5.86
N LEU A 38 -4.12 7.77 -6.41
CA LEU A 38 -3.00 8.70 -6.60
C LEU A 38 -3.27 9.76 -7.69
N ILE A 39 -3.90 9.37 -8.80
CA ILE A 39 -4.23 10.30 -9.91
C ILE A 39 -5.14 11.43 -9.43
N ARG A 40 -6.02 11.17 -8.46
CA ARG A 40 -6.94 12.17 -7.91
C ARG A 40 -6.25 13.25 -7.07
N LYS A 41 -4.98 13.07 -6.69
CA LYS A 41 -4.22 13.97 -5.80
C LYS A 41 -5.03 14.33 -4.54
N PRO A 42 -5.45 13.35 -3.74
CA PRO A 42 -6.32 13.60 -2.60
C PRO A 42 -5.56 14.35 -1.50
N LYS A 43 -6.24 15.25 -0.79
CA LYS A 43 -5.69 15.90 0.41
C LYS A 43 -5.50 14.91 1.57
N LEU A 44 -6.30 13.84 1.60
CA LEU A 44 -6.22 12.75 2.57
C LEU A 44 -6.12 11.42 1.85
N LEU A 45 -5.03 10.70 2.04
CA LEU A 45 -4.78 9.37 1.50
C LEU A 45 -4.85 8.34 2.64
N LEU A 46 -5.75 7.37 2.51
CA LEU A 46 -5.90 6.26 3.45
C LEU A 46 -5.35 5.00 2.79
N LEU A 47 -4.39 4.33 3.43
CA LEU A 47 -3.78 3.10 2.94
C LEU A 47 -3.97 2.01 3.99
N ASP A 48 -4.82 1.05 3.69
CA ASP A 48 -5.08 -0.11 4.54
C ASP A 48 -4.52 -1.35 3.85
N GLU A 49 -3.33 -1.82 4.28
CA GLU A 49 -2.62 -2.96 3.70
C GLU A 49 -2.54 -2.94 2.17
N ALA A 50 -2.29 -1.76 1.60
CA ALA A 50 -2.52 -1.50 0.18
C ALA A 50 -1.67 -2.34 -0.79
N THR A 51 -0.73 -3.15 -0.32
CA THR A 51 0.12 -4.04 -1.15
C THR A 51 -0.10 -5.54 -0.94
N SER A 52 -1.03 -5.96 -0.07
CA SER A 52 -1.16 -7.35 0.38
C SER A 52 -1.50 -8.39 -0.69
N ALA A 53 -2.13 -8.01 -1.81
CA ALA A 53 -2.49 -8.93 -2.90
C ALA A 53 -1.57 -8.82 -4.13
N LEU A 54 -0.38 -8.23 -3.97
CA LEU A 54 0.63 -8.08 -5.02
C LEU A 54 1.71 -9.16 -4.93
N ASP A 55 2.25 -9.53 -6.09
CA ASP A 55 3.51 -10.28 -6.14
C ASP A 55 4.69 -9.38 -5.74
N ASN A 56 5.83 -9.99 -5.39
CA ASN A 56 7.00 -9.29 -4.85
C ASN A 56 7.55 -8.18 -5.77
N GLU A 57 7.50 -8.35 -7.09
CA GLU A 57 8.00 -7.35 -8.04
C GLU A 57 7.04 -6.18 -8.13
N SER A 58 5.75 -6.47 -8.38
CA SER A 58 4.69 -5.47 -8.43
C SER A 58 4.60 -4.66 -7.14
N GLU A 59 4.77 -5.33 -6.00
CA GLU A 59 4.74 -4.70 -4.68
C GLU A 59 5.84 -3.66 -4.52
N ARG A 60 7.08 -3.97 -4.91
CA ARG A 60 8.19 -3.01 -4.81
C ARG A 60 7.92 -1.74 -5.62
N ILE A 61 7.39 -1.90 -6.83
CA ILE A 61 7.05 -0.78 -7.72
C ILE A 61 5.94 0.09 -7.08
N VAL A 62 4.88 -0.55 -6.58
CA VAL A 62 3.77 0.14 -5.94
C VAL A 62 4.22 0.84 -4.65
N GLN A 63 5.04 0.18 -3.83
CA GLN A 63 5.54 0.76 -2.60
C GLN A 63 6.38 2.01 -2.87
N ALA A 64 7.25 1.98 -3.87
CA ALA A 64 8.03 3.15 -4.26
C ALA A 64 7.13 4.33 -4.69
N ALA A 65 6.04 4.06 -5.42
CA ALA A 65 5.07 5.08 -5.82
C ALA A 65 4.28 5.65 -4.62
N LEU A 66 3.93 4.81 -3.65
CA LEU A 66 3.30 5.24 -2.40
C LEU A 66 4.26 6.08 -1.54
N ASP A 67 5.52 5.66 -1.43
CA ASP A 67 6.55 6.39 -0.70
C ASP A 67 6.79 7.78 -1.30
N ASP A 68 6.90 7.90 -2.62
CA ASP A 68 6.99 9.18 -3.32
C ASP A 68 5.73 10.04 -3.10
N ALA A 69 4.55 9.42 -3.11
CA ALA A 69 3.30 10.11 -2.82
C ALA A 69 3.24 10.66 -1.39
N MET A 70 3.75 9.92 -0.40
CA MET A 70 3.83 10.36 1.00
C MET A 70 4.87 11.47 1.19
N ALA A 71 6.04 11.35 0.54
CA ALA A 71 7.16 12.27 0.70
C ALA A 71 6.91 13.66 0.10
N LYS A 72 5.94 13.83 -0.80
CA LYS A 72 5.63 15.12 -1.45
C LYS A 72 5.12 16.20 -0.50
N GLY A 73 4.62 15.84 0.68
CA GLY A 73 4.12 16.79 1.68
C GLY A 73 2.88 17.59 1.27
N ASP A 74 2.28 17.29 0.11
CA ASP A 74 1.09 17.96 -0.43
C ASP A 74 -0.23 17.33 0.04
N ARG A 75 -0.14 16.28 0.87
CA ARG A 75 -1.27 15.49 1.38
C ARG A 75 -1.01 14.94 2.77
N THR A 76 -2.08 14.68 3.50
CA THR A 76 -2.05 13.89 4.74
C THR A 76 -2.22 12.41 4.40
N CYS A 77 -1.36 11.56 4.96
CA CYS A 77 -1.43 10.11 4.77
C CYS A 77 -1.71 9.42 6.09
N LEU A 78 -2.72 8.56 6.12
CA LEU A 78 -2.96 7.61 7.21
C LEU A 78 -2.72 6.21 6.67
N VAL A 79 -1.76 5.51 7.25
CA VAL A 79 -1.29 4.22 6.76
C VAL A 79 -1.40 3.19 7.86
N VAL A 80 -2.09 2.09 7.57
CA VAL A 80 -2.03 0.84 8.32
C VAL A 80 -1.03 -0.04 7.59
N ALA A 81 0.12 -0.29 8.23
CA ALA A 81 1.23 -0.99 7.61
C ALA A 81 1.55 -2.29 8.37
N HIS A 82 1.69 -3.37 7.60
CA HIS A 82 2.34 -4.62 8.02
C HIS A 82 3.84 -4.64 7.69
N ARG A 83 4.36 -3.53 7.15
CA ARG A 83 5.76 -3.41 6.74
C ARG A 83 6.46 -2.33 7.53
N LEU A 84 7.47 -2.75 8.26
CA LEU A 84 8.29 -1.89 9.09
C LEU A 84 8.92 -0.72 8.32
N THR A 85 9.38 -0.99 7.10
CA THR A 85 9.98 0.01 6.20
C THR A 85 9.02 1.14 5.84
N THR A 86 7.71 0.90 5.87
CA THR A 86 6.68 1.92 5.64
C THR A 86 6.45 2.73 6.91
N VAL A 87 6.41 2.06 8.06
CA VAL A 87 6.19 2.68 9.38
C VAL A 87 7.34 3.61 9.76
N GLU A 88 8.59 3.25 9.46
CA GLU A 88 9.77 4.08 9.75
C GLU A 88 9.81 5.41 9.00
N LYS A 89 9.09 5.51 7.87
CA LYS A 89 9.00 6.72 7.05
C LYS A 89 7.87 7.66 7.48
N CYS A 90 7.07 7.27 8.47
CA CYS A 90 5.98 8.09 8.95
C CYS A 90 6.48 9.19 9.89
N ASP A 91 5.87 10.38 9.80
CA ASP A 91 6.16 11.49 10.70
C ASP A 91 5.74 11.17 12.14
N VAL A 92 4.64 10.43 12.29
CA VAL A 92 4.01 10.07 13.55
C VAL A 92 3.48 8.65 13.46
N ILE A 93 3.63 7.90 14.55
CA ILE A 93 3.11 6.56 14.74
C ILE A 93 2.08 6.57 15.85
N VAL A 94 1.01 5.81 15.64
CA VAL A 94 -0.02 5.49 16.62
C VAL A 94 -0.01 3.98 16.81
N VAL A 95 0.29 3.50 18.02
CA VAL A 95 0.15 2.07 18.34
C VAL A 95 -1.17 1.86 19.05
N LEU A 96 -1.95 0.91 18.53
CA LEU A 96 -3.23 0.52 19.07
C LEU A 96 -3.12 -0.87 19.71
N GLN A 97 -3.72 -1.03 20.88
CA GLN A 97 -3.91 -2.31 21.55
C GLN A 97 -5.30 -2.32 22.20
N ASP A 98 -6.06 -3.39 21.97
CA ASP A 98 -7.42 -3.56 22.50
C ASP A 98 -8.35 -2.35 22.22
N GLY A 99 -8.20 -1.76 21.03
CA GLY A 99 -8.96 -0.59 20.59
C GLY A 99 -8.54 0.74 21.25
N GLN A 100 -7.48 0.75 22.07
CA GLN A 100 -6.96 1.93 22.74
C GLN A 100 -5.57 2.32 22.22
N ARG A 101 -5.29 3.62 22.21
CA ARG A 101 -3.96 4.14 21.89
C ARG A 101 -3.02 3.93 23.07
N VAL A 102 -2.04 3.05 22.89
CA VAL A 102 -1.01 2.75 23.90
C VAL A 102 0.27 3.54 23.71
N GLU A 103 0.63 3.88 22.45
CA GLU A 103 1.77 4.73 22.15
C GLU A 103 1.45 5.74 21.04
N TYR A 104 2.15 6.88 21.09
CA TYR A 104 2.04 7.96 20.13
C TYR A 104 3.33 8.77 20.10
N GLY A 105 3.88 9.01 18.92
CA GLY A 105 5.07 9.83 18.77
C GLY A 105 5.78 9.63 17.44
N ASN A 106 6.93 10.28 17.30
CA ASN A 106 7.81 10.03 16.15
C ASN A 106 8.45 8.63 16.28
N PRO A 107 8.83 7.99 15.15
CA PRO A 107 9.38 6.64 15.17
C PRO A 107 10.63 6.47 16.03
N SER A 108 11.55 7.45 16.00
CA SER A 108 12.84 7.36 16.70
C SER A 108 12.69 7.43 18.22
N THR A 109 11.75 8.24 18.71
CA THR A 109 11.44 8.39 20.13
C THR A 109 10.77 7.13 20.66
N LEU A 110 9.78 6.60 19.92
CA LEU A 110 9.12 5.35 20.28
C LEU A 110 10.10 4.16 20.25
N MET A 111 11.07 4.14 19.33
CA MET A 111 12.18 3.17 19.36
C MET A 111 13.05 3.30 20.62
N ALA A 112 13.42 4.52 21.00
CA ALA A 112 14.22 4.75 22.19
C ALA A 112 13.48 4.35 23.48
N SER A 113 12.15 4.50 23.51
CA SER A 113 11.31 4.12 24.65
C SER A 113 11.26 2.61 24.92
N LYS A 114 11.64 1.76 23.95
CA LYS A 114 11.62 0.29 24.06
C LYS A 114 10.25 -0.26 24.51
N GLY A 115 9.17 0.38 24.06
CA GLY A 115 7.78 -0.03 24.34
C GLY A 115 7.24 -1.11 23.38
N VAL A 116 5.92 -1.20 23.29
CA VAL A 116 5.18 -2.05 22.34
C VAL A 116 5.62 -1.79 20.90
N PHE A 117 5.83 -0.52 20.50
CA PHE A 117 6.31 -0.23 19.14
C PHE A 117 7.67 -0.91 18.87
N TYR A 118 8.58 -0.88 19.84
CA TYR A 118 9.89 -1.53 19.75
C TYR A 118 9.79 -3.05 19.72
N THR A 119 8.89 -3.63 20.51
CA THR A 119 8.64 -5.07 20.45
C THR A 119 8.13 -5.49 19.08
N LEU A 120 7.13 -4.80 18.53
CA LEU A 120 6.58 -5.07 17.20
C LEU A 120 7.67 -4.94 16.12
N HIS A 121 8.47 -3.86 16.19
CA HIS A 121 9.59 -3.61 15.28
C HIS A 121 10.60 -4.76 15.26
N ASN A 122 11.00 -5.26 16.44
CA ASN A 122 12.00 -6.32 16.53
C ASN A 122 11.47 -7.72 16.23
N VAL A 123 10.17 -7.98 16.46
CA VAL A 123 9.55 -9.24 16.06
C VAL A 123 9.56 -9.36 14.54
N ASP A 124 9.14 -8.30 13.82
CA ASP A 124 9.18 -8.29 12.35
C ASP A 124 10.61 -8.35 11.79
N ALA A 125 11.60 -7.80 12.51
CA ALA A 125 13.01 -7.91 12.14
C ALA A 125 13.59 -9.32 12.36
N ALA A 126 13.11 -10.05 13.37
CA ALA A 126 13.59 -11.40 13.72
C ALA A 126 12.96 -12.53 12.88
N VAL A 127 11.90 -12.24 12.12
CA VAL A 127 11.20 -13.21 11.26
C VAL A 127 11.82 -13.28 9.85
N LYS A 128 12.95 -12.61 9.60
CA LYS A 128 13.73 -12.70 8.36
C LYS A 128 14.96 -13.60 8.47
#